data_AF-A0A2D7M477-F1
#
_entry.id   AF-A0A2D7M477-F1
#
_cell.length_a   1.000
_cell.length_b   1.000
_cell.length_c   1.000
_cell.angle_alpha   90.00
_cell.angle_beta   90.00
_cell.angle_gamma   90.00
#
_symmetry.space_group_name_H-M   'P 1'
#
loop_
_entity.id
_entity.type
_entity.pdbx_description
1 polymer ?
#
loop_
_entity_poly.entity_id
_entity_poly.type
_entity_poly.pdbx_seq_one_letter_code
_entity_poly.pdbx_strand_id
1 'polypeptide(L)' 'MTSHAENGLKIISVSLGKGKVAWKVDFPPVGRKDARLKGQWETLEDALGVLKNTCQKSEVDPKTASMADEHCPDTPWAG' A
#
# COMPACT_ATOMS: atom_id res chain seq x y z
N MET A 1 -4.55 25.33 -4.66
CA MET A 1 -3.69 24.15 -4.88
C MET A 1 -3.91 23.19 -3.74
N THR A 2 -4.65 22.11 -3.94
CA THR A 2 -4.96 21.13 -2.89
C THR A 2 -4.00 19.93 -3.01
N SER A 3 -2.78 20.08 -2.52
CA SER A 3 -1.82 18.98 -2.38
C SER A 3 -2.20 18.14 -1.16
N HIS A 4 -3.10 17.17 -1.34
CA HIS A 4 -3.54 16.25 -0.27
C HIS A 4 -3.09 14.79 -0.52
N ALA A 5 -2.14 14.55 -1.43
CA ALA A 5 -1.75 13.19 -1.87
C ALA A 5 -0.23 12.92 -1.89
N GLU A 6 0.60 13.82 -1.34
CA GLU A 6 2.06 13.65 -1.40
C GLU A 6 2.65 12.85 -0.23
N ASN A 7 1.86 12.52 0.81
CA ASN A 7 2.38 12.00 2.08
C ASN A 7 1.82 10.66 2.58
N GLY A 8 0.98 9.96 1.81
CA GLY A 8 0.43 8.66 2.22
C GLY A 8 1.29 7.48 1.74
N LEU A 9 1.14 6.32 2.40
CA LEU A 9 1.72 5.04 1.94
C LEU A 9 1.13 4.66 0.57
N LYS A 10 1.96 4.20 -0.36
CA LYS A 10 1.53 3.85 -1.73
C LYS A 10 1.88 2.41 -2.05
N ILE A 11 1.06 1.71 -2.82
CA ILE A 11 1.46 0.43 -3.41
C ILE A 11 2.07 0.67 -4.78
N ILE A 12 3.28 0.17 -4.99
CA ILE A 12 3.97 0.23 -6.28
C ILE A 12 4.35 -1.17 -6.73
N SER A 13 4.30 -1.38 -8.05
CA SER A 13 4.83 -2.58 -8.68
C SER A 13 6.32 -2.42 -8.98
N VAL A 14 7.09 -3.46 -8.72
CA VAL A 14 8.50 -3.58 -9.01
C VAL A 14 8.74 -4.80 -9.87
N SER A 15 9.47 -4.62 -10.97
CA SER A 15 9.84 -5.74 -11.83
C SER A 15 11.03 -6.49 -11.24
N LEU A 16 10.86 -7.79 -10.96
CA LEU A 16 11.91 -8.66 -10.43
C LEU A 16 12.79 -9.30 -11.52
N GLY A 17 12.51 -8.99 -12.80
CA GLY A 17 13.16 -9.61 -13.94
C GLY A 17 12.51 -10.94 -14.35
N LYS A 18 12.85 -11.45 -15.54
CA LYS A 18 12.26 -12.66 -16.14
C LYS A 18 10.72 -12.62 -16.23
N GLY A 19 10.15 -11.43 -16.47
CA GLY A 19 8.70 -11.23 -16.56
C GLY A 19 7.96 -11.29 -15.22
N LYS A 20 8.67 -11.40 -14.09
CA LYS A 20 8.07 -11.39 -12.76
C LYS A 20 7.89 -9.97 -12.25
N VAL A 21 6.74 -9.70 -11.66
CA VAL A 21 6.41 -8.45 -10.97
C VAL A 21 6.11 -8.78 -9.52
N ALA A 22 6.60 -7.95 -8.62
CA ALA A 22 6.21 -7.94 -7.22
C ALA A 22 5.63 -6.59 -6.85
N TRP A 23 4.88 -6.54 -5.76
CA TRP A 23 4.25 -5.36 -5.22
C TRP A 23 4.93 -5.02 -3.91
N LYS A 24 5.12 -3.74 -3.62
CA LYS A 24 5.68 -3.28 -2.35
C LYS A 24 5.03 -1.97 -1.92
N VAL A 25 5.12 -1.69 -0.62
CA VAL A 25 4.70 -0.40 -0.09
C VAL A 25 5.85 0.60 -0.27
N ASP A 26 5.56 1.68 -0.98
CA ASP A 26 6.39 2.87 -1.05
C ASP A 26 6.06 3.80 0.13
N PHE A 27 7.10 4.12 0.89
CA PHE A 27 6.97 4.94 2.08
C PHE A 27 7.28 6.39 1.74
N PRO A 28 6.44 7.35 2.18
CA PRO A 28 6.72 8.76 2.02
C PRO A 28 8.03 9.14 2.76
N PRO A 29 8.71 10.21 2.32
CA PRO A 29 9.95 10.68 2.95
C PRO A 29 9.73 11.08 4.42
N VAL A 30 8.53 11.59 4.73
CA VAL A 30 8.08 11.97 6.07
C VAL A 30 6.83 11.17 6.40
N GLY A 31 6.90 10.33 7.45
CA GLY A 31 5.78 9.49 7.85
C GLY A 31 6.19 8.22 8.57
N ARG A 32 5.19 7.39 8.89
CA ARG A 32 5.35 6.13 9.61
C ARG A 32 6.03 5.09 8.73
N LYS A 33 7.10 4.47 9.24
CA LYS A 33 7.85 3.39 8.57
C LYS A 33 7.64 2.08 9.32
N ASP A 34 6.50 1.42 9.09
CA ASP A 34 6.25 0.10 9.65
C ASP A 34 7.14 -0.94 8.99
N ALA A 35 7.91 -1.67 9.80
CA ALA A 35 8.76 -2.75 9.30
C ALA A 35 7.94 -3.90 8.67
N ARG A 36 6.69 -4.09 9.12
CA ARG A 36 5.72 -5.06 8.59
C ARG A 36 5.38 -4.81 7.12
N LEU A 37 5.50 -3.56 6.66
CA LEU A 37 5.17 -3.15 5.29
C LEU A 37 6.39 -3.10 4.36
N LYS A 38 7.60 -3.42 4.87
CA LYS A 38 8.82 -3.46 4.05
C LYS A 38 8.95 -4.72 3.18
N GLY A 39 7.91 -5.56 3.15
CA GLY A 39 7.84 -6.77 2.34
C GLY A 39 7.70 -6.51 0.84
N GLN A 40 7.84 -7.57 0.08
CA GLN A 40 7.47 -7.64 -1.34
C GLN A 40 6.52 -8.81 -1.51
N TRP A 41 5.48 -8.61 -2.30
CA TRP A 41 4.39 -9.57 -2.47
C TRP A 41 4.23 -9.91 -3.94
N GLU A 42 3.91 -11.17 -4.22
CA GLU A 42 3.74 -11.63 -5.61
C GLU A 42 2.41 -11.13 -6.20
N THR A 43 1.42 -10.85 -5.36
CA THR A 43 0.10 -10.37 -5.77
C THR A 43 -0.22 -9.00 -5.14
N LEU A 44 -1.03 -8.23 -5.87
CA LEU A 44 -1.51 -6.92 -5.42
C LEU A 44 -2.39 -7.06 -4.18
N GLU A 45 -3.27 -8.07 -4.15
CA GLU A 45 -4.19 -8.35 -3.05
C GLU A 45 -3.48 -8.65 -1.74
N ASP A 46 -2.37 -9.41 -1.78
CA ASP A 46 -1.60 -9.70 -0.57
C ASP A 46 -0.93 -8.42 -0.02
N ALA A 47 -0.35 -7.61 -0.92
CA ALA A 47 0.23 -6.32 -0.56
C ALA A 47 -0.81 -5.35 0.04
N LEU A 48 -1.99 -5.26 -0.58
CA LEU A 48 -3.09 -4.42 -0.10
C LEU A 48 -3.68 -4.98 1.21
N GLY A 49 -3.80 -6.29 1.34
CA GLY A 49 -4.29 -6.95 2.56
C GLY A 49 -3.40 -6.65 3.76
N VAL A 50 -2.07 -6.80 3.60
CA VAL A 50 -1.11 -6.45 4.67
C VAL A 50 -1.14 -4.95 4.96
N LEU A 51 -1.26 -4.11 3.93
CA LEU A 51 -1.40 -2.66 4.10
C LEU A 51 -2.65 -2.30 4.93
N LYS A 52 -3.82 -2.85 4.58
CA LYS A 52 -5.07 -2.65 5.30
C LYS A 52 -4.98 -3.16 6.74
N ASN A 53 -4.37 -4.32 6.97
CA ASN A 53 -4.22 -4.89 8.31
C ASN A 53 -3.26 -4.09 9.21
N THR A 54 -2.32 -3.36 8.61
CA THR A 54 -1.25 -2.68 9.34
C THR A 54 -1.51 -1.21 9.59
N CYS A 55 -2.14 -0.52 8.63
CA CYS A 55 -2.29 0.92 8.61
C CYS A 55 -3.75 1.35 8.55
N GLN A 56 -4.02 2.54 9.07
CA GLN A 56 -5.32 3.16 8.93
C GLN A 56 -5.47 3.73 7.51
N LYS A 57 -6.71 3.80 7.01
CA LYS A 57 -7.02 4.39 5.70
C LYS A 57 -6.49 5.82 5.55
N SER A 58 -6.44 6.58 6.64
CA SER A 58 -5.94 7.96 6.68
C SER A 58 -4.41 8.08 6.53
N GLU A 59 -3.65 7.01 6.79
CA GLU A 59 -2.20 6.98 6.62
C GLU A 59 -1.78 6.56 5.19
N VAL A 60 -2.74 6.07 4.41
CA VAL A 60 -2.53 5.55 3.06
C VAL A 60 -2.93 6.60 2.04
N ASP A 61 -2.22 6.62 0.91
CA ASP A 61 -2.57 7.50 -0.21
C ASP A 61 -4.01 7.19 -0.69
N PRO A 62 -4.86 8.20 -0.92
CA PRO A 62 -6.26 7.98 -1.27
C PRO A 62 -6.46 7.10 -2.51
N LYS A 63 -5.53 7.13 -3.47
CA LYS A 63 -5.60 6.25 -4.64
C LYS A 63 -5.32 4.80 -4.27
N THR A 64 -4.33 4.57 -3.41
CA THR A 64 -4.00 3.23 -2.91
C THR A 64 -5.11 2.72 -1.99
N ALA A 65 -5.70 3.59 -1.18
CA ALA A 65 -6.83 3.26 -0.32
C ALA A 65 -8.06 2.84 -1.12
N SER A 66 -8.44 3.60 -2.16
CA SER A 66 -9.54 3.20 -3.06
C SER A 66 -9.26 1.86 -3.73
N MET A 67 -8.04 1.63 -4.20
CA MET A 67 -7.64 0.35 -4.80
C MET A 67 -7.73 -0.81 -3.78
N ALA A 68 -7.34 -0.58 -2.53
CA ALA A 68 -7.44 -1.57 -1.46
C ALA A 68 -8.89 -1.88 -1.08
N ASP A 69 -9.79 -0.91 -1.18
CA ASP A 69 -11.22 -1.13 -0.96
C ASP A 69 -11.89 -1.84 -2.16
N GLU A 70 -11.43 -1.60 -3.39
CA GLU A 70 -11.93 -2.31 -4.58
C GLU A 70 -11.43 -3.77 -4.65
N HIS A 71 -10.15 -4.00 -4.37
CA HIS A 71 -9.55 -5.34 -4.47
C HIS A 71 -9.71 -6.18 -3.20
N CYS A 72 -9.80 -5.56 -2.02
CA CYS A 72 -9.91 -6.26 -0.75
C CYS A 72 -11.11 -5.73 0.07
N PRO A 73 -12.35 -5.80 -0.45
CA PRO A 73 -13.53 -5.28 0.24
C PRO A 73 -13.81 -5.99 1.57
N ASP A 74 -13.48 -7.28 1.66
CA ASP A 74 -13.67 -8.11 2.87
C ASP A 74 -12.63 -7.84 3.97
N THR A 75 -11.51 -7.18 3.64
CA THR A 75 -10.46 -6.89 4.62
C THR A 75 -10.72 -5.51 5.24
N PRO A 76 -10.99 -5.42 6.56
CA PRO A 76 -11.11 -4.13 7.22
C PRO A 76 -9.76 -3.43 7.32
N TRP A 77 -9.79 -2.09 7.32
CA TRP A 77 -8.62 -1.29 7.65
C TRP A 77 -8.27 -1.46 9.14
N ALA A 78 -6.99 -1.32 9.48
CA ALA A 78 -6.51 -1.36 10.85
C ALA A 78 -7.23 -0.26 11.63
N GLY A 79 -7.78 -0.61 12.79
CA GLY A 79 -8.45 0.31 13.72
C GLY A 79 -7.45 1.06 14.58
#